data_AF-A0A920E0Z5-F1
#
_entry.id   AF-A0A920E0Z5-F1
#
_cell.length_a   1.000
_cell.length_b   1.000
_cell.length_c   1.000
_cell.angle_alpha   90.00
_cell.angle_beta   90.00
_cell.angle_gamma   90.00
#
_symmetry.space_group_name_H-M   'P 1'
#
loop_
_entity.id
_entity.type
_entity.pdbx_description
1 polymer ?
#
loop_
_entity_poly.entity_id
_entity_poly.type
_entity_poly.pdbx_seq_one_letter_code
_entity_poly.pdbx_strand_id
1 'polypeptide(L)'
;MAGRHGNKGIVAKIVREEDMPFLEDGKPVDIVLNPLGVPSRMNIGQIYETVLGWAGLKLDKKYATPIFDGASIDEINKITDEAGLPNLVTHTL
;
A
#
# COMPACT_ATOMS: atom_id res chain seq x y z
N MET A 1 -16.25 -5.00 1.56
CA MET A 1 -14.84 -5.37 1.87
C MET A 1 -14.36 -4.51 3.04
N ALA A 2 -13.42 -4.98 3.85
CA ALA A 2 -12.84 -4.18 4.94
C ALA A 2 -11.35 -4.48 5.10
N GLY A 3 -10.53 -3.43 5.21
CA GLY A 3 -9.12 -3.55 5.59
C GLY A 3 -8.93 -3.64 7.12
N ARG A 4 -7.72 -4.04 7.55
CA ARG A 4 -7.33 -4.16 8.97
C ARG A 4 -7.31 -2.82 9.72
N HIS A 5 -7.32 -1.72 8.99
CA HIS A 5 -7.27 -0.37 9.52
C HIS A 5 -8.63 0.35 9.51
N GLY A 6 -9.73 -0.38 9.62
CA GLY A 6 -11.08 0.20 9.71
C GLY A 6 -11.59 0.84 8.41
N ASN A 7 -10.88 0.65 7.29
CA ASN A 7 -11.31 1.10 5.97
C ASN A 7 -12.39 0.16 5.42
N LYS A 8 -13.64 0.36 5.88
CA LYS A 8 -14.83 -0.35 5.41
C LYS A 8 -15.36 0.31 4.14
N GLY A 9 -15.71 -0.50 3.14
CA GLY A 9 -16.32 -0.04 1.89
C GLY A 9 -17.24 -1.08 1.25
N ILE A 10 -18.17 -0.57 0.43
CA ILE A 10 -19.03 -1.37 -0.45
C ILE A 10 -18.41 -1.45 -1.85
N VAL A 11 -18.68 -2.52 -2.60
CA VAL A 11 -18.29 -2.61 -4.01
C VAL A 11 -19.23 -1.69 -4.81
N ALA A 12 -18.69 -0.59 -5.34
CA ALA A 12 -19.48 0.40 -6.07
C ALA A 12 -19.73 0.01 -7.54
N LYS A 13 -18.75 -0.65 -8.18
CA LYS A 13 -18.81 -1.07 -9.58
C LYS A 13 -17.91 -2.28 -9.79
N ILE A 14 -18.35 -3.23 -10.61
CA ILE A 14 -17.53 -4.30 -11.16
C ILE A 14 -17.33 -3.96 -12.64
N VAL A 15 -16.08 -3.90 -13.08
CA VAL A 15 -15.70 -3.61 -14.47
C VAL A 15 -14.93 -4.78 -15.05
N ARG A 16 -14.78 -4.82 -16.37
CA ARG A 16 -13.96 -5.84 -17.04
C ARG A 16 -12.48 -5.49 -16.91
N GLU A 17 -11.61 -6.48 -17.13
CA GLU A 17 -10.16 -6.29 -17.01
C GLU A 17 -9.62 -5.22 -17.96
N GLU A 18 -10.19 -5.11 -19.17
CA GLU A 18 -9.80 -4.08 -20.15
C GLU A 18 -10.11 -2.64 -19.71
N ASP A 19 -11.02 -2.46 -18.75
CA ASP A 19 -11.42 -1.15 -18.21
C ASP A 19 -10.60 -0.77 -16.96
N MET A 20 -9.74 -1.66 -16.45
CA MET A 20 -8.91 -1.41 -15.28
C MET A 20 -7.60 -0.71 -15.66
N PRO A 21 -7.01 0.09 -14.76
CA PRO A 21 -5.65 0.56 -14.93
C PRO A 21 -4.66 -0.60 -15.02
N PHE A 22 -3.59 -0.44 -15.80
CA PHE A 22 -2.55 -1.43 -15.99
C PHE A 22 -1.24 -0.98 -15.34
N LEU A 23 -0.52 -1.94 -14.76
CA LEU A 23 0.85 -1.77 -14.31
C LEU A 23 1.82 -1.71 -15.51
N GLU A 24 3.07 -1.30 -15.27
CA GLU A 24 4.09 -1.21 -16.33
C GLU A 24 4.40 -2.57 -16.98
N ASP A 25 4.14 -3.68 -16.27
CA ASP A 25 4.27 -5.04 -16.78
C ASP A 25 3.02 -5.55 -17.53
N GLY A 26 2.01 -4.69 -17.72
CA GLY A 26 0.78 -4.98 -18.45
C GLY A 26 -0.28 -5.73 -17.66
N LYS A 27 -0.09 -5.97 -16.35
CA LYS A 27 -1.13 -6.59 -15.51
C LYS A 27 -2.18 -5.57 -15.08
N PRO A 28 -3.48 -5.88 -15.13
CA PRO A 28 -4.51 -5.02 -14.57
C PRO A 28 -4.43 -5.01 -13.03
N VAL A 29 -4.81 -3.90 -12.40
CA VAL A 29 -4.99 -3.87 -10.94
C VAL A 29 -6.28 -4.59 -10.52
N ASP A 30 -6.25 -5.24 -9.35
CA ASP A 30 -7.42 -5.96 -8.82
C ASP A 30 -8.49 -5.03 -8.22
N ILE A 31 -8.05 -3.99 -7.49
CA ILE A 31 -8.93 -3.11 -6.71
C ILE A 31 -8.42 -1.67 -6.78
N VAL A 32 -9.32 -0.73 -7.02
CA VAL A 32 -9.06 0.71 -6.92
C VAL A 32 -9.75 1.28 -5.67
N LEU A 33 -8.98 1.92 -4.80
CA LEU A 33 -9.48 2.58 -3.60
C LEU A 33 -9.54 4.10 -3.80
N ASN A 34 -10.52 4.75 -3.18
CA ASN A 34 -10.62 6.21 -3.21
C ASN A 34 -9.48 6.86 -2.38
N PRO A 35 -8.64 7.73 -2.96
CA PRO A 35 -7.50 8.34 -2.25
C PRO A 35 -7.91 9.17 -1.03
N LEU A 36 -9.11 9.75 -1.01
CA LEU A 36 -9.58 10.58 0.10
C LEU A 36 -9.81 9.79 1.41
N GLY A 37 -9.95 8.46 1.33
CA GLY A 37 -10.24 7.62 2.50
C GLY A 37 -9.08 7.47 3.48
N VAL A 38 -7.85 7.78 3.05
CA VAL A 38 -6.63 7.64 3.85
C VAL A 38 -6.31 8.89 4.67
N PRO A 39 -6.16 10.10 4.08
CA PRO A 39 -5.82 11.30 4.85
C PRO A 39 -6.95 11.74 5.78
N SER A 40 -8.22 11.61 5.35
CA SER A 40 -9.37 12.02 6.16
C SER A 40 -9.53 11.24 7.47
N ARG A 41 -8.97 10.02 7.55
CA ARG A 41 -9.06 9.13 8.71
C ARG A 41 -7.72 8.94 9.42
N MET A 42 -6.67 9.64 8.98
CA MET A 42 -5.28 9.45 9.42
C MET A 42 -4.86 7.97 9.42
N ASN A 43 -5.29 7.22 8.40
CA ASN A 43 -5.00 5.80 8.29
C ASN A 43 -3.64 5.54 7.62
N ILE A 44 -2.57 6.10 8.20
CA ILE A 44 -1.23 6.02 7.62
C ILE A 44 -0.66 4.61 7.67
N GLY A 45 -1.09 3.81 8.65
CA GLY A 45 -0.71 2.40 8.78
C GLY A 45 -1.08 1.57 7.56
N GLN A 46 -2.18 1.89 6.85
CA GLN A 46 -2.56 1.19 5.62
C GLN A 46 -1.55 1.47 4.48
N ILE A 47 -0.99 2.68 4.42
CA ILE A 47 0.08 3.00 3.47
C ILE A 47 1.33 2.18 3.83
N TYR A 48 1.74 2.20 5.11
CA TYR A 48 2.91 1.45 5.55
C TYR A 48 2.79 -0.06 5.35
N GLU A 49 1.62 -0.65 5.65
CA GLU A 49 1.33 -2.06 5.38
C GLU A 49 1.47 -2.39 3.89
N THR A 50 0.97 -1.52 3.01
CA THR A 50 1.06 -1.70 1.56
C THR A 50 2.52 -1.61 1.07
N VAL A 51 3.28 -0.63 1.54
CA VAL A 51 4.68 -0.43 1.17
C VAL A 51 5.56 -1.60 1.64
N LEU A 52 5.43 -1.99 2.91
CA LEU A 52 6.17 -3.12 3.47
C LEU A 52 5.75 -4.45 2.85
N GLY A 53 4.46 -4.63 2.54
CA GLY A 53 3.96 -5.79 1.81
C GLY A 53 4.56 -5.90 0.41
N TRP A 54 4.65 -4.78 -0.33
CA TRP A 54 5.27 -4.76 -1.65
C TRP A 54 6.77 -5.06 -1.60
N ALA A 55 7.49 -4.45 -0.66
CA ALA A 55 8.90 -4.73 -0.44
C ALA A 55 9.13 -6.21 -0.05
N GLY A 56 8.24 -6.76 0.78
CA GLY A 56 8.31 -8.16 1.23
C GLY A 56 8.12 -9.15 0.08
N LEU A 57 7.20 -8.85 -0.85
CA LEU A 57 7.01 -9.63 -2.06
C LEU A 57 8.24 -9.60 -2.99
N LYS A 58 8.90 -8.44 -3.14
CA LYS A 58 10.11 -8.33 -3.98
C LYS A 58 11.33 -8.99 -3.36
N LEU A 59 11.50 -8.88 -2.04
CA LEU A 59 12.67 -9.35 -1.31
C LEU A 59 12.52 -10.76 -0.73
N ASP A 60 11.36 -11.39 -0.93
CA ASP A 60 10.96 -12.66 -0.30
C ASP A 60 11.12 -12.64 1.24
N LYS A 61 10.71 -11.52 1.85
CA LYS A 61 10.79 -11.27 3.30
C LYS A 61 9.41 -11.07 3.90
N LYS A 62 9.26 -11.44 5.17
CA LYS A 62 8.07 -11.15 5.97
C LYS A 62 8.43 -10.12 7.04
N TYR A 63 7.63 -9.06 7.12
CA TYR A 63 7.80 -8.01 8.12
C TYR A 63 6.74 -8.13 9.22
N ALA A 64 7.13 -7.82 10.44
CA ALA A 64 6.23 -7.68 11.58
C ALA A 64 6.49 -6.31 12.21
N THR A 65 5.43 -5.52 12.37
CA THR A 65 5.46 -4.22 13.07
C THR A 65 4.60 -4.35 14.34
N PRO A 66 5.20 -4.60 15.51
CA PRO A 66 4.47 -4.62 16.76
C PRO A 66 3.71 -3.31 17.00
N ILE A 67 2.59 -3.40 17.70
CA ILE A 67 1.62 -2.28 17.88
C ILE A 67 2.27 -1.02 18.50
N PHE A 68 3.34 -1.20 19.27
CA PHE A 68 4.05 -0.11 19.95
C PHE A 68 5.50 0.07 19.46
N ASP A 69 5.92 -0.68 18.45
CA ASP A 69 7.27 -0.65 17.89
C ASP A 69 7.16 -0.63 16.35
N GLY A 70 6.61 0.46 15.83
CA GLY A 70 6.41 0.66 14.41
C GLY A 70 7.72 0.98 13.70
N ALA A 71 7.88 0.48 12.48
CA ALA A 71 9.03 0.83 11.63
C ALA A 71 9.08 2.36 11.44
N SER A 72 10.25 2.94 11.68
CA SER A 72 10.50 4.35 11.42
C SER A 72 10.50 4.63 9.91
N ILE A 73 10.30 5.90 9.54
CA ILE A 73 10.32 6.32 8.13
C ILE A 73 11.66 5.97 7.47
N ASP A 74 12.77 6.15 8.20
CA ASP A 74 14.11 5.83 7.72
C ASP A 74 14.30 4.33 7.45
N GLU A 75 13.75 3.47 8.32
CA GLU A 75 13.77 2.02 8.10
C GLU A 75 12.93 1.61 6.90
N ILE A 76 11.76 2.22 6.74
CA ILE A 76 10.89 1.95 5.57
C ILE A 76 11.59 2.38 4.28
N ASN A 77 12.19 3.57 4.25
CA ASN A 77 12.94 4.06 3.10
C ASN A 77 14.11 3.13 2.74
N LYS A 78 14.85 2.66 3.75
CA LYS A 78 15.94 1.71 3.54
C LYS A 78 15.44 0.38 2.94
N ILE A 79 14.29 -0.11 3.41
CA ILE A 79 13.67 -1.33 2.87
C ILE A 79 13.16 -1.12 1.44
N THR A 80 12.56 0.03 1.14
CA THR A 80 12.10 0.34 -0.22
C THR A 80 13.26 0.52 -1.19
N ASP A 81 14.34 1.17 -0.77
CA ASP A 81 15.57 1.29 -1.56
C ASP A 81 16.19 -0.09 -1.85
N GLU A 82 16.27 -0.98 -0.85
CA GLU A 82 16.74 -2.37 -1.03
C GLU A 82 15.86 -3.14 -2.03
N ALA A 83 14.53 -2.92 -1.99
CA ALA A 83 13.58 -3.54 -2.90
C ALA A 83 13.51 -2.88 -4.29
N GLY A 84 14.25 -1.79 -4.53
CA GLY A 84 14.14 -0.99 -5.75
C GLY A 84 12.72 -0.47 -5.97
N LEU A 85 12.11 0.06 -4.92
CA LEU A 85 10.78 0.68 -4.93
C LEU A 85 10.91 2.20 -4.79
N PRO A 86 9.97 2.99 -5.35
CA PRO A 86 9.97 4.43 -5.15
C PRO A 86 9.80 4.79 -3.67
N ASN A 87 10.42 5.89 -3.25
CA ASN A 87 10.28 6.42 -1.88
C ASN A 87 8.92 7.11 -1.70
N LEU A 88 7.90 6.28 -1.47
CA LEU A 88 6.48 6.67 -1.38
C LEU A 88 6.12 7.42 -0.10
N VAL A 89 7.01 7.45 0.90
CA VAL A 89 6.76 8.08 2.21
C VAL A 89 7.35 9.50 2.30
N THR A 90 8.29 9.86 1.42
CA THR A 90 9.01 11.14 1.46
C THR A 90 8.51 12.17 0.45
N HIS A 91 7.71 11.78 -0.53
CA HIS A 91 7.05 12.76 -1.39
C HIS A 91 5.83 13.31 -0.65
N THR A 92 5.96 14.59 -0.29
CA THR A 92 4.94 15.45 0.31
C THR A 92 3.57 15.17 -0.28
N LEU A 93 2.60 14.85 0.58
CA LEU A 93 1.18 14.98 0.28
C LEU A 93 0.84 16.41 -0.16
#